data_AF-A0A960IFD4-F1
#
_entry.id   AF-A0A960IFD4-F1
#
_cell.length_a   1.000
_cell.length_b   1.000
_cell.length_c   1.000
_cell.angle_alpha   90.00
_cell.angle_beta   90.00
_cell.angle_gamma   90.00
#
_symmetry.space_group_name_H-M   'P 1'
#
loop_
_entity.id
_entity.type
_entity.pdbx_description
1 polymer ?
#
loop_
_entity_poly.entity_id
_entity_poly.type
_entity_poly.pdbx_seq_one_letter_code
_entity_poly.pdbx_strand_id
1 'polypeptide(L)'
;DWQTYLSLREDPGLVRVVDGPTLELFEVAGWRGEVVADDGSVLRLDSPVAPVASIDPSGPATWSRPGASGWLRGLAPASVGADGRLRLPAGGGLVWYWPAVLVLVGDAIWLAAVGTAAWRTLRDSPSRPMYVL
;
A
#
# COMPACT_ATOMS: atom_id res chain seq x y z
N ASP A 1 -3.26 31.91 -9.88
CA ASP A 1 -4.10 31.80 -11.07
C ASP A 1 -4.76 30.42 -11.03
N TRP A 2 -6.08 30.36 -10.97
CA TRP A 2 -6.83 29.09 -10.87
C TRP A 2 -7.10 28.49 -12.26
N GLN A 3 -6.96 29.28 -13.33
CA GLN A 3 -7.21 28.85 -14.70
C GLN A 3 -6.18 27.82 -15.17
N THR A 4 -4.95 27.84 -14.64
CA THR A 4 -3.91 26.83 -14.89
C THR A 4 -4.30 25.43 -14.41
N TYR A 5 -5.28 25.28 -13.51
CA TYR A 5 -5.74 23.96 -13.06
C TYR A 5 -6.85 23.38 -13.94
N LEU A 6 -7.48 24.18 -14.81
CA LEU A 6 -8.45 23.66 -15.78
C LEU A 6 -7.77 22.71 -16.77
N SER A 7 -6.53 23.01 -17.19
CA SER A 7 -5.78 22.16 -18.12
C SER A 7 -5.46 20.77 -17.55
N LEU A 8 -5.40 20.61 -16.22
CA LEU A 8 -5.21 19.29 -15.61
C LEU A 8 -6.46 18.40 -15.77
N ARG A 9 -7.66 18.99 -15.85
CA ARG A 9 -8.91 18.24 -16.04
C ARG A 9 -9.08 17.75 -17.48
N GLU A 10 -8.39 18.41 -18.41
CA GLU A 10 -8.41 18.12 -19.84
C GLU A 10 -7.21 17.28 -20.28
N ASP A 11 -6.25 17.03 -19.40
CA ASP A 11 -5.05 16.26 -19.70
C ASP A 11 -5.40 14.75 -19.81
N PRO A 12 -5.21 14.12 -20.99
CA PRO A 12 -5.50 12.70 -21.17
C PRO A 12 -4.55 11.77 -20.39
N GLY A 13 -3.41 12.30 -19.93
CA GLY A 13 -2.46 11.60 -19.07
C GLY A 13 -2.83 11.63 -17.59
N LEU A 14 -3.92 12.29 -17.20
CA LEU A 14 -4.37 12.40 -15.82
C LEU A 14 -5.72 11.72 -15.62
N VAL A 15 -5.81 10.88 -14.58
CA VAL A 15 -7.05 10.24 -14.14
C VAL A 15 -7.41 10.84 -12.78
N ARG A 16 -8.58 11.46 -12.69
CA ARG A 16 -9.07 12.00 -11.42
C ARG A 16 -9.43 10.86 -10.47
N VAL A 17 -8.80 10.85 -9.30
CA VAL A 17 -8.95 9.81 -8.27
C VAL A 17 -9.69 10.31 -7.03
N VAL A 18 -9.61 11.61 -6.73
CA VAL A 18 -10.42 12.25 -5.69
C VAL A 18 -11.03 13.51 -6.28
N ASP A 19 -12.33 13.69 -6.08
CA ASP A 19 -13.08 14.88 -6.46
C ASP A 19 -13.87 15.34 -5.23
N GLY A 20 -13.49 16.49 -4.68
CA GLY A 20 -14.07 17.04 -3.46
C GLY A 20 -14.08 18.57 -3.49
N PRO A 21 -14.93 19.19 -2.66
CA PRO A 21 -15.14 20.65 -2.68
C PRO A 21 -13.90 21.46 -2.30
N THR A 22 -12.91 20.82 -1.68
CA THR A 22 -11.67 21.44 -1.20
C THR A 22 -10.41 20.85 -1.84
N LEU A 23 -10.52 19.73 -2.54
CA LEU A 23 -9.37 18.98 -3.07
C LEU A 23 -9.78 18.14 -4.27
N GLU A 24 -9.05 18.30 -5.37
CA GLU A 24 -9.03 17.36 -6.47
C GLU A 24 -7.65 16.68 -6.51
N LEU A 25 -7.62 15.35 -6.63
CA LEU A 25 -6.40 14.59 -6.83
C LEU A 25 -6.47 13.87 -8.17
N PHE A 26 -5.35 13.91 -8.88
CA PHE A 26 -5.16 13.23 -10.16
C PHE A 26 -4.02 12.22 -10.01
N GLU A 27 -4.25 11.03 -10.51
CA GLU A 27 -3.23 10.02 -10.78
C GLU A 27 -2.71 10.22 -12.19
N VAL A 28 -1.39 10.13 -12.38
CA VAL A 28 -0.78 10.15 -13.71
C VAL A 28 -0.93 8.75 -14.32
N ALA A 29 -1.71 8.65 -15.39
CA ALA A 29 -2.06 7.40 -16.02
C ALA A 29 -0.81 6.62 -16.45
N GLY A 30 -0.66 5.40 -15.93
CA GLY A 30 0.45 4.52 -16.27
C GLY A 30 1.79 4.87 -15.62
N TRP A 31 1.87 5.98 -14.88
CA TRP A 31 3.09 6.30 -14.12
C TRP A 31 3.21 5.40 -12.91
N ARG A 32 4.31 4.65 -12.84
CA ARG A 32 4.71 3.88 -11.67
C ARG A 32 5.98 4.52 -11.15
N GLY A 33 5.93 5.04 -9.92
CA GLY A 33 7.05 5.73 -9.30
C GLY A 33 8.35 4.93 -9.43
N GLU A 34 9.28 5.45 -10.23
CA GLU A 34 10.54 4.78 -10.54
C GLU A 34 11.41 4.60 -9.30
N VAL A 35 12.23 3.55 -9.33
CA VAL A 35 13.28 3.32 -8.34
C VAL A 35 14.61 3.56 -9.03
N VAL A 36 15.37 4.53 -8.55
CA VAL A 36 16.64 4.95 -9.16
C VAL A 36 17.75 4.73 -8.15
N ALA A 37 18.73 3.89 -8.47
CA ALA A 37 19.93 3.72 -7.65
C ALA A 37 20.82 4.97 -7.69
N ASP A 38 21.71 5.12 -6.70
CA ASP A 38 22.61 6.29 -6.63
C ASP A 38 23.58 6.40 -7.82
N ASP A 39 23.82 5.30 -8.55
CA ASP A 39 24.58 5.30 -9.80
C ASP A 39 23.76 5.78 -11.03
N GLY A 40 22.49 6.13 -10.81
CA GLY A 40 21.56 6.60 -11.85
C GLY A 40 20.82 5.48 -12.58
N SER A 41 21.08 4.22 -12.28
CA SER A 41 20.35 3.11 -12.91
C SER A 41 18.91 3.02 -12.42
N VAL A 42 17.98 2.79 -13.35
CA VAL A 42 16.58 2.52 -13.03
C VAL A 42 16.44 1.05 -12.71
N LEU A 43 15.98 0.74 -11.49
CA LEU A 43 15.79 -0.62 -11.01
C LEU A 43 14.41 -1.13 -11.40
N ARG A 44 14.34 -2.41 -11.79
CA ARG A 44 13.07 -3.08 -12.03
C ARG A 44 12.31 -3.23 -10.72
N LEU A 45 11.03 -2.91 -10.76
CA LEU A 45 10.09 -3.07 -9.66
C LEU A 45 8.94 -3.98 -10.07
N ASP A 46 8.74 -5.05 -9.31
CA ASP A 46 7.61 -5.96 -9.46
C ASP A 46 6.82 -5.96 -8.13
N SER A 47 5.57 -5.49 -8.13
CA SER A 47 4.71 -5.41 -6.93
C SER A 47 3.51 -6.34 -7.09
N PRO A 48 3.51 -7.52 -6.43
CA PRO A 48 2.37 -8.44 -6.52
C PRO A 48 1.16 -7.91 -5.74
N VAL A 49 1.40 -7.24 -4.62
CA VAL A 49 0.36 -6.64 -3.77
C VAL A 49 0.97 -5.47 -2.98
N ALA A 50 0.31 -4.31 -2.96
CA ALA A 50 0.74 -3.23 -2.09
C ALA A 50 0.48 -3.61 -0.61
N PRO A 51 1.35 -3.23 0.35
CA PRO A 51 2.55 -2.40 0.22
C PRO A 51 3.85 -3.24 0.12
N VAL A 52 3.87 -4.31 -0.67
CA VAL A 52 5.04 -5.17 -0.88
C VAL A 52 5.52 -5.08 -2.33
N ALA A 53 6.82 -4.90 -2.51
CA ALA A 53 7.46 -4.87 -3.83
C ALA A 53 8.78 -5.65 -3.81
N SER A 54 9.10 -6.32 -4.91
CA SER A 54 10.44 -6.83 -5.19
C SER A 54 11.20 -5.81 -6.02
N ILE A 55 12.43 -5.52 -5.63
CA ILE A 55 13.33 -4.61 -6.34
C ILE A 55 14.65 -5.33 -6.54
N ASP A 56 15.22 -5.20 -7.74
CA ASP A 56 16.53 -5.77 -8.07
C ASP A 56 17.59 -5.34 -7.05
N PRO A 57 18.57 -6.21 -6.73
CA PRO A 57 19.66 -5.84 -5.84
C PRO A 57 20.45 -4.65 -6.36
N SER A 58 20.80 -3.72 -5.47
CA SER A 58 21.52 -2.50 -5.84
C SER A 58 22.27 -1.90 -4.65
N GLY A 59 23.05 -0.83 -4.93
CA GLY A 59 23.41 0.15 -3.90
C GLY A 59 22.18 0.85 -3.31
N PRO A 60 22.38 1.91 -2.50
CA PRO A 60 21.26 2.73 -2.05
C PRO A 60 20.48 3.27 -3.26
N ALA A 61 19.17 3.42 -3.06
CA ALA A 61 18.27 3.81 -4.14
C ALA A 61 17.17 4.73 -3.64
N THR A 62 16.59 5.50 -4.55
CA THR A 62 15.46 6.39 -4.27
C THR A 62 14.25 5.88 -5.01
N TRP A 63 13.18 5.61 -4.27
CA TRP A 63 11.89 5.26 -4.85
C TRP A 63 11.01 6.50 -4.90
N SER A 64 10.52 6.85 -6.08
CA SER A 64 9.58 7.95 -6.35
C SER A 64 8.18 7.66 -5.80
N ARG A 65 8.12 7.56 -4.48
CA ARG A 65 6.93 7.34 -3.67
C ARG A 65 7.00 8.28 -2.46
N PRO A 66 5.85 8.78 -1.97
CA PRO A 66 5.82 9.49 -0.69
C PRO A 66 6.48 8.65 0.40
N GLY A 67 7.49 9.24 1.05
CA GLY A 67 8.21 8.61 2.14
C GLY A 67 7.35 8.52 3.39
N ALA A 68 7.42 7.39 4.08
CA ALA A 68 6.81 7.19 5.39
C ALA A 68 7.77 6.40 6.29
N SER A 69 7.67 6.58 7.60
CA SER A 69 8.40 5.74 8.55
C SER A 69 7.80 4.33 8.59
N GLY A 70 8.66 3.31 8.60
CA GLY A 70 8.26 1.90 8.69
C GLY A 70 8.40 1.07 7.41
N TRP A 71 8.91 1.67 6.34
CA TRP A 71 9.39 0.94 5.17
C TRP A 71 10.72 0.27 5.46
N LEU A 72 10.88 -0.95 4.93
CA LEU A 72 12.09 -1.77 5.05
C LEU A 72 12.48 -2.31 3.67
N ARG A 73 13.78 -2.48 3.41
CA ARG A 73 14.31 -3.33 2.31
C ARG A 73 15.01 -4.53 2.94
N GLY A 74 14.47 -5.72 2.72
CA GLY A 74 14.80 -6.87 3.57
C GLY A 74 14.41 -6.56 5.02
N LEU A 75 15.39 -6.56 5.93
CA LEU A 75 15.18 -6.11 7.33
C LEU A 75 15.77 -4.72 7.60
N ALA A 76 16.44 -4.11 6.62
CA ALA A 76 17.09 -2.82 6.80
C ALA A 76 16.07 -1.69 6.64
N PRO A 77 16.05 -0.71 7.56
CA PRO A 77 15.11 0.39 7.49
C PRO A 77 15.39 1.32 6.32
N ALA A 78 14.33 1.69 5.62
CA ALA A 78 14.32 2.80 4.68
C ALA A 78 14.17 4.13 5.43
N SER A 79 14.62 5.20 4.80
CA SER A 79 14.51 6.57 5.34
C SER A 79 13.72 7.47 4.41
N VAL A 80 13.32 8.63 4.91
CA VAL A 80 12.67 9.67 4.11
C VAL A 80 13.74 10.68 3.70
N GLY A 81 13.91 10.89 2.40
CA GLY A 81 14.82 11.88 1.86
C GLY A 81 14.33 13.30 2.11
N ALA A 82 15.22 14.28 1.96
CA ALA A 82 14.86 15.70 2.06
C ALA A 82 13.84 16.16 1.00
N ASP A 83 13.74 15.40 -0.10
CA ASP A 83 12.76 15.55 -1.17
C ASP A 83 11.41 14.86 -0.87
N GLY A 84 11.23 14.35 0.35
CA GLY A 84 10.02 13.65 0.78
C GLY A 84 9.85 12.26 0.15
N ARG A 85 10.84 11.79 -0.62
CA ARG A 85 10.81 10.48 -1.27
C ARG A 85 11.39 9.39 -0.38
N LEU A 86 11.04 8.15 -0.68
CA LEU A 86 11.55 7.00 0.05
C LEU A 86 12.98 6.68 -0.38
N ARG A 87 13.91 6.62 0.58
CA ARG A 87 15.31 6.24 0.39
C ARG A 87 15.52 4.83 0.91
N LEU A 88 15.91 3.94 0.02
CA LEU A 88 16.13 2.53 0.28
C LEU A 88 17.60 2.28 0.58
N PRO A 89 17.93 1.46 1.58
CA PRO A 89 19.31 1.07 1.84
C PRO A 89 19.82 0.16 0.72
N ALA A 90 21.15 0.01 0.63
CA ALA A 90 21.77 -0.97 -0.25
C ALA A 90 21.34 -2.40 0.12
N GLY A 91 21.29 -3.29 -0.86
CA GLY A 91 20.94 -4.69 -0.68
C GLY A 91 19.98 -5.18 -1.75
N GLY A 92 19.28 -6.28 -1.46
CA GLY A 92 18.26 -6.85 -2.33
C GLY A 92 17.08 -7.41 -1.53
N GLY A 93 16.07 -7.89 -2.24
CA GLY A 93 14.89 -8.53 -1.65
C GLY A 93 13.68 -7.61 -1.57
N LEU A 94 12.71 -8.01 -0.75
CA LEU A 94 11.43 -7.32 -0.66
C LEU A 94 11.56 -5.97 0.03
N VAL A 95 10.87 -4.98 -0.53
CA VAL A 95 10.53 -3.74 0.13
C VAL A 95 9.12 -3.84 0.67
N TRP A 96 8.94 -3.65 1.98
CA TRP A 96 7.67 -3.85 2.66
C TRP A 96 7.46 -2.87 3.81
N TYR A 97 6.20 -2.68 4.19
CA TYR A 97 5.78 -1.76 5.24
C TYR A 97 5.40 -2.52 6.51
N TRP A 98 6.24 -2.50 7.54
CA TRP A 98 6.01 -3.34 8.73
C TRP A 98 4.71 -3.03 9.48
N PRO A 99 4.18 -1.79 9.54
CA PRO A 99 2.90 -1.55 10.19
C PRO A 99 1.73 -2.25 9.50
N ALA A 100 1.81 -2.52 8.19
CA ALA A 100 0.80 -3.31 7.49
C ALA A 100 0.72 -4.75 8.02
N VAL A 101 1.84 -5.32 8.46
CA VAL A 101 1.86 -6.66 9.07
C VAL A 101 1.08 -6.66 10.38
N LEU A 102 1.21 -5.62 11.20
CA LEU A 102 0.42 -5.50 12.44
C LEU A 102 -1.08 -5.44 12.15
N VAL A 103 -1.49 -4.66 11.14
CA VAL A 103 -2.90 -4.56 10.73
C VAL A 103 -3.42 -5.93 10.31
N LEU A 104 -2.69 -6.64 9.45
CA LEU A 104 -3.08 -7.98 8.98
C LEU A 104 -3.20 -8.99 10.12
N VAL A 105 -2.31 -8.94 11.12
CA VAL A 105 -2.40 -9.79 12.31
C VAL A 105 -3.66 -9.45 13.12
N GLY A 106 -3.96 -8.15 13.30
CA GLY A 106 -5.18 -7.69 13.96
C GLY A 106 -6.45 -8.19 13.27
N ASP A 107 -6.51 -8.05 11.95
CA ASP A 107 -7.63 -8.53 11.14
C ASP A 107 -7.78 -10.05 11.24
N ALA A 108 -6.68 -10.81 11.21
CA ALA A 108 -6.71 -12.25 11.35
C ALA A 108 -7.25 -12.70 12.72
N ILE A 109 -6.83 -12.03 13.80
CA ILE A 109 -7.33 -12.29 15.16
C ILE A 109 -8.83 -11.98 15.24
N TRP A 110 -9.26 -10.85 14.67
CA TRP A 110 -10.66 -10.47 14.64
C TRP A 110 -11.53 -11.50 13.90
N LEU A 111 -11.09 -11.90 12.70
CA LEU A 111 -11.78 -12.92 11.90
C LEU A 111 -11.87 -14.26 12.64
N ALA A 112 -10.80 -14.68 13.32
CA ALA A 112 -10.80 -15.89 14.13
C ALA A 112 -11.79 -15.80 15.31
N ALA A 113 -11.87 -14.65 15.98
CA ALA A 113 -12.80 -14.43 17.08
C ALA A 113 -14.26 -14.49 16.61
N VAL A 114 -14.58 -13.78 15.51
CA VAL A 114 -15.92 -13.80 14.90
C VAL A 114 -16.28 -15.21 14.43
N GLY A 115 -15.37 -15.89 13.75
CA GLY A 115 -15.58 -17.26 13.28
C GLY A 115 -15.83 -18.24 14.43
N THR A 116 -15.09 -18.11 15.53
CA THR A 116 -15.28 -18.94 16.73
C THR A 116 -16.62 -18.67 17.40
N ALA A 117 -17.01 -17.40 17.53
CA ALA A 117 -18.29 -17.01 18.10
C ALA A 117 -19.47 -17.53 17.26
N ALA A 118 -19.42 -17.35 15.94
CA ALA A 118 -20.43 -17.86 15.01
C ALA A 118 -20.52 -19.39 15.04
N TRP A 119 -19.39 -20.07 15.16
CA TRP A 119 -19.39 -21.53 15.26
C TRP A 119 -20.01 -22.04 16.57
N ARG A 120 -19.77 -21.34 17.69
CA ARG A 120 -20.41 -21.65 18.97
C ARG A 120 -21.92 -21.44 18.91
N THR A 121 -22.40 -20.33 18.36
CA THR A 121 -23.85 -20.07 18.24
C THR A 121 -24.56 -21.07 17.33
N LEU A 122 -23.90 -21.53 16.26
CA LEU A 122 -24.44 -22.59 15.39
C LEU A 122 -24.51 -23.94 16.11
N ARG A 123 -23.54 -24.27 16.97
CA ARG A 123 -23.55 -25.51 17.76
C ARG A 123 -24.56 -25.47 18.91
N ASP A 124 -24.69 -24.32 19.56
CA ASP A 124 -25.54 -24.12 20.73
C ASP A 124 -26.98 -23.74 20.37
N SER A 125 -27.36 -23.81 19.08
CA SER A 125 -28.76 -23.70 18.66
C SER A 125 -29.43 -25.07 18.75
N PRO A 126 -30.15 -25.41 19.85
CA PRO A 126 -30.99 -26.59 19.87
C PRO A 126 -32.06 -26.40 18.79
N SER A 127 -32.17 -27.39 17.91
CA SER A 127 -33.33 -27.57 17.03
C SER A 127 -34.59 -27.50 17.89
N ARG A 128 -35.28 -26.34 17.88
CA ARG A 128 -36.59 -26.19 18.51
C ARG A 128 -37.52 -27.20 17.84
N PRO A 129 -38.10 -28.17 18.57
CA PRO A 129 -39.13 -29.01 17.97
C PRO A 129 -40.30 -28.10 17.61
N MET A 130 -40.59 -28.00 16.30
CA MET A 130 -41.87 -27.47 15.84
C MET A 130 -42.94 -28.44 16.33
N TYR A 131 -43.64 -28.07 17.42
CA TYR A 131 -44.93 -28.67 17.71
C TYR A 131 -45.90 -28.15 16.66
N VAL A 132 -46.26 -29.03 15.72
CA VAL A 132 -47.43 -28.85 14.84
C VAL A 132 -48.65 -29.21 15.68
N LEU A 133 -49.50 -28.22 15.95
CA LEU A 133 -50.84 -28.40 16.51
C LEU A 133 -51.82 -28.81 15.40
#